data_AF-A0A520IDP1-F1
#
_entry.id   AF-A0A520IDP1-F1
#
_cell.length_a   1.000
_cell.length_b   1.000
_cell.length_c   1.000
_cell.angle_alpha   90.00
_cell.angle_beta   90.00
_cell.angle_gamma   90.00
#
_symmetry.space_group_name_H-M   'P 1'
#
loop_
_entity.id
_entity.type
_entity.pdbx_description
1 polymer ?
#
loop_
_entity_poly.entity_id
_entity_poly.type
_entity_poly.pdbx_seq_one_letter_code
_entity_poly.pdbx_strand_id
1 'polypeptide(L)'
;MTNPAQIRVAMLAPIAWRTPPHHYGPWELSTSVLTEALVARGVDVTLFATLDSATSGTLAGVVPRPYNDDPAIDAKVWEMRHVAHVMERADQFDIIHNQADFVPLAFSRMIRTPIITTVHGMPSERILPMLSEYQHDVDYVAISETDRSPELRYAATIPHGIDVGAFPFGAHPKRELLFFGRIHPDKGTAVAIRVAKAAGIPLRIAGIVQDQRYFEEEVRPHIDGVTVRYDGPLGGKDRLEALGSAMALLHLIDFEEPFG
;
A
#
# COMPACT_ATOMS: atom_id res chain seq x y z
N MET A 1 19.83 24.75 21.75
CA MET A 1 19.13 24.24 20.54
C MET A 1 17.67 24.14 20.93
N THR A 2 16.85 25.05 20.44
CA THR A 2 15.41 25.07 20.70
C THR A 2 14.81 23.74 20.24
N ASN A 3 14.29 22.95 21.17
CA ASN A 3 13.48 21.77 20.86
C ASN A 3 12.30 22.27 20.02
N PRO A 4 12.20 21.98 18.71
CA PRO A 4 11.00 22.33 17.98
C PRO A 4 9.83 21.69 18.74
N ALA A 5 8.77 22.45 19.00
CA ALA A 5 7.57 21.89 19.62
C ALA A 5 7.24 20.57 18.90
N GLN A 6 7.15 19.48 19.66
CA GLN A 6 6.99 18.14 19.10
C GLN A 6 5.72 18.13 18.26
N ILE A 7 5.86 18.06 16.94
CA ILE A 7 4.74 18.08 16.00
C ILE A 7 3.85 16.87 16.28
N ARG A 8 2.55 17.12 16.43
CA ARG A 8 1.52 16.09 16.64
C ARG A 8 0.84 15.76 15.33
N VAL A 9 1.00 14.52 14.89
CA VAL A 9 0.48 14.01 13.62
C VAL A 9 -0.66 13.03 13.87
N ALA A 10 -1.83 13.31 13.30
CA ALA A 10 -2.88 12.31 13.13
C ALA A 10 -2.61 11.55 11.83
N MET A 11 -2.09 10.33 11.91
CA MET A 11 -1.94 9.46 10.76
C MET A 11 -3.24 8.69 10.54
N LEU A 12 -3.97 9.01 9.48
CA LEU A 12 -5.25 8.37 9.15
C LEU A 12 -5.03 7.23 8.15
N ALA A 13 -5.06 5.99 8.63
CA ALA A 13 -4.94 4.79 7.82
C ALA A 13 -6.29 4.37 7.21
N PRO A 14 -6.29 3.68 6.05
CA PRO A 14 -7.44 2.91 5.60
C PRO A 14 -7.82 1.82 6.61
N ILE A 15 -9.07 1.35 6.52
CA ILE A 15 -9.62 0.30 7.40
C ILE A 15 -10.02 -0.95 6.59
N ALA A 16 -9.55 -1.03 5.34
CA ALA A 16 -9.77 -2.18 4.47
C ALA A 16 -9.00 -3.39 4.99
N TRP A 17 -7.78 -3.17 5.47
CA TRP A 17 -6.95 -4.13 6.18
C TRP A 17 -6.44 -3.55 7.50
N ARG A 18 -5.84 -4.42 8.32
CA ARG A 18 -5.15 -4.04 9.55
C ARG A 18 -3.91 -3.20 9.21
N THR A 19 -3.52 -2.28 10.10
CA THR A 19 -2.24 -1.53 10.00
C THR A 19 -1.27 -1.93 11.11
N PRO A 20 -0.11 -2.55 10.84
CA PRO A 20 0.29 -3.17 9.57
C PRO A 20 -0.57 -4.40 9.24
N PRO A 21 -0.66 -4.78 7.95
CA PRO A 21 -1.44 -5.92 7.50
C PRO A 21 -0.81 -7.25 7.95
N HIS A 22 -1.64 -8.28 8.12
CA HIS A 22 -1.15 -9.65 8.34
C HIS A 22 -0.62 -10.29 7.05
N HIS A 23 -1.27 -10.02 5.92
CA HIS A 23 -0.96 -10.62 4.63
C HIS A 23 -0.94 -9.55 3.52
N TYR A 24 -2.13 -9.17 3.03
CA TYR A 24 -2.32 -8.17 1.99
C TYR A 24 -2.82 -6.86 2.60
N GLY A 25 -2.45 -5.74 2.00
CA GLY A 25 -2.78 -4.39 2.46
C GLY A 25 -1.65 -3.41 2.15
N PRO A 26 -1.38 -3.11 0.87
CA PRO A 26 -0.24 -2.28 0.49
C PRO A 26 -0.31 -0.86 1.07
N TRP A 27 -1.50 -0.25 1.12
CA TRP A 27 -1.69 1.10 1.64
C TRP A 27 -1.50 1.12 3.16
N GLU A 28 -2.03 0.13 3.88
CA GLU A 28 -1.82 -0.05 5.31
C GLU A 28 -0.36 -0.36 5.65
N LEU A 29 0.33 -1.12 4.80
CA LEU A 29 1.77 -1.37 4.96
C LEU A 29 2.57 -0.07 4.82
N SER A 30 2.35 0.71 3.75
CA SER A 30 2.99 2.01 3.56
C SER A 30 2.70 2.96 4.72
N THR A 31 1.44 2.99 5.19
CA THR A 31 1.02 3.80 6.34
C THR A 31 1.75 3.38 7.61
N SER A 32 1.87 2.08 7.87
CA SER A 32 2.61 1.56 9.02
C SER A 32 4.08 1.92 8.95
N VAL A 33 4.75 1.67 7.82
CA VAL A 33 6.18 2.00 7.65
C VAL A 33 6.44 3.48 7.89
N LEU A 34 5.60 4.37 7.34
CA LEU A 34 5.72 5.81 7.55
C LEU A 34 5.48 6.19 9.02
N THR A 35 4.44 5.63 9.65
CA THR A 35 4.11 5.86 11.06
C THR A 35 5.29 5.51 11.96
N GLU A 36 5.81 4.30 11.86
CA GLU A 36 6.91 3.83 12.71
C GLU A 36 8.20 4.61 12.44
N ALA A 37 8.45 5.00 11.19
CA ALA A 37 9.61 5.82 10.83
C ALA A 37 9.54 7.25 11.42
N LEU A 38 8.35 7.82 11.56
CA LEU A 38 8.13 9.12 12.19
C LEU A 38 8.25 9.02 13.72
N VAL A 39 7.65 7.99 14.33
CA VAL A 39 7.78 7.73 15.78
C VAL A 39 9.24 7.51 16.16
N ALA A 40 9.99 6.73 15.39
CA ALA A 40 11.42 6.51 15.61
C ALA A 40 12.27 7.79 15.51
N ARG A 41 11.76 8.83 14.84
CA ARG A 41 12.38 10.16 14.75
C ARG A 41 11.91 11.12 15.86
N GLY A 42 11.08 10.65 16.79
CA GLY A 42 10.58 11.44 17.91
C GLY A 42 9.35 12.30 17.59
N VAL A 43 8.67 12.08 16.46
CA VAL A 43 7.40 12.74 16.16
C VAL A 43 6.29 12.14 17.02
N ASP A 44 5.38 12.97 17.54
CA ASP A 44 4.21 12.48 18.28
C ASP A 44 3.14 12.06 17.28
N VAL A 45 2.98 10.75 17.08
CA VAL A 45 2.04 10.20 16.09
C VAL A 45 0.91 9.47 16.79
N THR A 46 -0.32 9.87 16.48
CA THR A 46 -1.51 9.06 16.72
C THR A 46 -1.93 8.39 15.42
N LEU A 47 -1.84 7.06 15.37
CA LEU A 47 -2.35 6.24 14.28
C LEU A 47 -3.86 6.02 14.48
N PHE A 48 -4.65 6.55 13.55
CA PHE A 48 -6.07 6.25 13.43
C PHE A 48 -6.23 5.05 12.49
N ALA A 49 -6.54 3.88 13.05
CA ALA A 49 -6.72 2.63 12.33
C ALA A 49 -7.78 1.73 13.01
N THR A 50 -7.92 0.48 12.54
CA THR A 50 -8.74 -0.54 13.23
C THR A 50 -8.17 -0.87 14.61
N LEU A 51 -9.02 -1.27 15.56
CA LEU A 51 -8.63 -1.52 16.96
C LEU A 51 -7.69 -2.71 17.15
N ASP A 52 -7.59 -3.60 16.16
CA ASP A 52 -6.65 -4.72 16.13
C ASP A 52 -5.27 -4.35 15.53
N SER A 53 -5.10 -3.12 15.02
CA SER A 53 -3.84 -2.57 14.50
C SER A 53 -2.75 -2.47 15.57
N ALA A 54 -1.49 -2.30 15.15
CA ALA A 54 -0.36 -2.12 16.06
C ALA A 54 0.57 -1.01 15.61
N THR A 55 1.07 -0.23 16.57
CA THR A 55 2.05 0.84 16.36
C THR A 55 2.87 1.05 17.63
N SER A 56 4.08 1.60 17.50
CA SER A 56 4.85 2.12 18.64
C SER A 56 4.40 3.52 19.09
N GLY A 57 3.57 4.21 18.28
CA GLY A 57 2.91 5.46 18.65
C GLY A 57 1.63 5.25 19.44
N THR A 58 0.72 6.23 19.39
CA THR A 58 -0.61 6.10 20.02
C THR A 58 -1.60 5.51 19.02
N LEU A 59 -2.29 4.42 19.37
CA LEU A 59 -3.39 3.90 18.57
C LEU A 59 -4.71 4.56 18.97
N ALA A 60 -5.48 5.04 17.99
CA ALA A 60 -6.86 5.48 18.14
C ALA A 60 -7.72 4.78 17.09
N GLY A 61 -8.94 4.39 17.45
CA GLY A 61 -9.83 3.69 16.53
C GLY A 61 -11.23 3.54 17.08
N VAL A 62 -12.18 3.37 16.16
CA VAL A 62 -13.57 3.04 16.47
C VAL A 62 -14.01 1.74 15.81
N VAL A 63 -13.29 1.30 14.78
CA VAL A 63 -13.58 0.12 13.98
C VAL A 63 -12.94 -1.10 14.64
N PRO A 64 -13.69 -2.15 15.02
CA PRO A 64 -13.14 -3.30 15.73
C PRO A 64 -12.08 -4.06 14.94
N ARG A 65 -12.32 -4.25 13.63
CA ARG A 65 -11.55 -5.08 12.71
C ARG A 65 -11.70 -4.57 11.27
N PRO A 66 -10.78 -4.88 10.37
CA PRO A 66 -10.86 -4.45 8.97
C PRO A 66 -12.00 -5.15 8.22
N TYR A 67 -12.62 -4.43 7.28
CA TYR A 67 -13.82 -4.94 6.58
C TYR A 67 -13.53 -6.06 5.57
N ASN A 68 -12.29 -6.23 5.13
CA ASN A 68 -11.94 -7.39 4.30
C ASN A 68 -11.68 -8.67 5.11
N ASP A 69 -11.45 -8.57 6.42
CA ASP A 69 -11.34 -9.75 7.31
C ASP A 69 -12.68 -10.09 7.96
N ASP A 70 -13.58 -9.11 8.13
CA ASP A 70 -14.87 -9.29 8.77
C ASP A 70 -16.01 -8.67 7.92
N PRO A 71 -16.78 -9.49 7.16
CA PRO A 71 -17.90 -9.04 6.35
C PRO A 71 -19.04 -8.38 7.13
N ALA A 72 -19.09 -8.49 8.46
CA ALA A 72 -20.08 -7.78 9.29
C ALA A 72 -19.77 -6.28 9.41
N ILE A 73 -18.57 -5.85 9.05
CA ILE A 73 -18.15 -4.45 9.02
C ILE A 73 -18.57 -3.86 7.67
N ASP A 74 -19.72 -3.18 7.63
CA ASP A 74 -20.14 -2.41 6.45
C ASP A 74 -19.14 -1.29 6.15
N ALA A 75 -18.40 -1.44 5.04
CA ALA A 75 -17.30 -0.54 4.68
C ALA A 75 -17.74 0.94 4.70
N LYS A 76 -18.89 1.27 4.10
CA LYS A 76 -19.36 2.65 3.98
C LYS A 76 -19.67 3.28 5.34
N VAL A 77 -20.38 2.55 6.21
CA VAL A 77 -20.73 3.04 7.56
C VAL A 77 -19.47 3.25 8.38
N TRP A 78 -18.56 2.29 8.36
CA TRP A 78 -17.37 2.30 9.21
C TRP A 78 -16.29 3.25 8.71
N GLU A 79 -16.15 3.45 7.38
CA GLU A 79 -15.27 4.47 6.82
C GLU A 79 -15.73 5.87 7.25
N MET A 80 -17.02 6.18 7.14
CA MET A 80 -17.55 7.48 7.58
C MET A 80 -17.37 7.68 9.09
N ARG A 81 -17.60 6.63 9.90
CA ARG A 81 -17.40 6.69 11.36
C ARG A 81 -15.94 6.89 11.72
N HIS A 82 -15.03 6.22 11.01
CA HIS A 82 -13.58 6.33 11.19
C HIS A 82 -13.08 7.74 10.87
N VAL A 83 -13.47 8.28 9.71
CA VAL A 83 -13.13 9.64 9.29
C VAL A 83 -13.69 10.66 10.26
N ALA A 84 -14.97 10.57 10.63
CA ALA A 84 -15.58 11.46 11.61
C ALA A 84 -14.81 11.46 12.95
N HIS A 85 -14.36 10.30 13.41
CA HIS A 85 -13.60 10.18 14.66
C HIS A 85 -12.29 10.98 14.65
N VAL A 86 -11.59 11.05 13.50
CA VAL A 86 -10.37 11.87 13.36
C VAL A 86 -10.74 13.35 13.27
N MET A 87 -11.76 13.68 12.48
CA MET A 87 -12.16 15.08 12.23
C MET A 87 -12.71 15.76 13.48
N GLU A 88 -13.47 15.05 14.32
CA GLU A 88 -13.96 15.54 15.63
C GLU A 88 -12.83 15.83 16.62
N ARG A 89 -11.64 15.29 16.38
CA ARG A 89 -10.44 15.43 17.20
C ARG A 89 -9.34 16.24 16.52
N ALA A 90 -9.65 16.87 15.37
CA ALA A 90 -8.65 17.50 14.53
C ALA A 90 -7.83 18.57 15.26
N ASP A 91 -8.45 19.33 16.16
CA ASP A 91 -7.82 20.39 16.96
C ASP A 91 -6.77 19.89 17.98
N GLN A 92 -6.68 18.58 18.18
CA GLN A 92 -5.66 17.93 19.01
C GLN A 92 -4.32 17.78 18.27
N PHE A 93 -4.29 17.98 16.95
CA PHE A 93 -3.16 17.71 16.08
C PHE A 93 -2.71 18.96 15.34
N ASP A 94 -1.42 19.00 14.99
CA ASP A 94 -0.86 20.07 14.17
C ASP A 94 -1.07 19.76 12.67
N ILE A 95 -1.20 18.48 12.33
CA ILE A 95 -1.46 18.02 10.96
C ILE A 95 -2.18 16.67 10.94
N ILE A 96 -3.08 16.50 9.97
CA ILE A 96 -3.67 15.20 9.64
C ILE A 96 -2.99 14.70 8.36
N HIS A 97 -2.32 13.55 8.44
CA HIS A 97 -1.80 12.87 7.28
C HIS A 97 -2.77 11.76 6.85
N ASN A 98 -3.54 12.05 5.82
CA ASN A 98 -4.53 11.17 5.24
C ASN A 98 -3.89 10.14 4.28
N GLN A 99 -4.08 8.86 4.59
CA GLN A 99 -3.75 7.71 3.74
C GLN A 99 -5.02 6.96 3.30
N ALA A 100 -6.20 7.42 3.73
CA ALA A 100 -7.51 6.78 3.56
C ALA A 100 -8.32 7.37 2.40
N ASP A 101 -7.64 7.61 1.27
CA ASP A 101 -8.25 8.04 -0.01
C ASP A 101 -9.08 9.35 0.11
N PHE A 102 -10.11 9.50 -0.73
CA PHE A 102 -10.81 10.76 -0.99
C PHE A 102 -11.87 11.14 0.05
N VAL A 103 -12.37 10.22 0.88
CA VAL A 103 -13.49 10.49 1.81
C VAL A 103 -13.14 11.59 2.84
N PRO A 104 -11.95 11.59 3.47
CA PRO A 104 -11.54 12.64 4.41
C PRO A 104 -11.55 14.06 3.82
N LEU A 105 -11.39 14.19 2.50
CA LEU A 105 -11.39 15.48 1.82
C LEU A 105 -12.73 16.22 1.99
N ALA A 106 -13.84 15.47 2.07
CA ALA A 106 -15.18 16.04 2.29
C ALA A 106 -15.28 16.85 3.59
N PHE A 107 -14.39 16.58 4.55
CA PHE A 107 -14.38 17.18 5.88
C PHE A 107 -13.34 18.29 6.05
N SER A 108 -12.45 18.46 5.07
CA SER A 108 -11.34 19.43 5.11
C SER A 108 -11.79 20.85 5.49
N ARG A 109 -12.89 21.32 4.89
CA ARG A 109 -13.45 22.67 5.13
C ARG A 109 -14.15 22.83 6.48
N MET A 110 -14.38 21.74 7.22
CA MET A 110 -15.05 21.77 8.53
C MET A 110 -14.08 21.86 9.71
N ILE A 111 -12.78 21.73 9.44
CA ILE A 111 -11.71 21.79 10.46
C ILE A 111 -10.71 22.89 10.13
N ARG A 112 -9.88 23.27 11.11
CA ARG A 112 -8.77 24.21 10.91
C ARG A 112 -7.41 23.53 10.71
N THR A 113 -7.31 22.27 11.12
CA THR A 113 -6.08 21.50 11.06
C THR A 113 -5.77 21.14 9.60
N PRO A 114 -4.55 21.43 9.11
CA PRO A 114 -4.18 21.14 7.73
C PRO A 114 -4.18 19.63 7.47
N ILE A 115 -4.57 19.24 6.25
CA ILE A 115 -4.56 17.86 5.78
C ILE A 115 -3.52 17.72 4.66
N ILE A 116 -2.64 16.74 4.80
CA ILE A 116 -1.82 16.21 3.70
C ILE A 116 -2.37 14.85 3.31
N THR A 117 -2.69 14.65 2.04
CA THR A 117 -3.18 13.36 1.53
C THR A 117 -2.14 12.72 0.60
N THR A 118 -1.69 11.51 0.94
CA THR A 118 -0.95 10.68 0.00
C THR A 118 -1.94 10.03 -0.96
N VAL A 119 -1.75 10.26 -2.26
CA VAL A 119 -2.48 9.58 -3.33
C VAL A 119 -1.72 8.31 -3.66
N HIS A 120 -2.25 7.15 -3.26
CA HIS A 120 -1.60 5.83 -3.42
C HIS A 120 -1.81 5.17 -4.79
N GLY A 121 -2.23 5.96 -5.78
CA GLY A 121 -2.86 5.47 -7.00
C GLY A 121 -4.24 6.07 -7.22
N MET A 122 -4.57 6.35 -8.47
CA MET A 122 -5.94 6.65 -8.89
C MET A 122 -6.61 5.37 -9.41
N PRO A 123 -7.42 4.67 -8.60
CA PRO A 123 -8.07 3.42 -9.04
C PRO A 123 -9.01 3.63 -10.22
N SER A 124 -9.48 4.87 -10.44
CA SER A 124 -10.31 5.27 -11.57
C SER A 124 -10.39 6.80 -11.66
N GLU A 125 -10.52 7.35 -12.87
CA GLU A 125 -10.87 8.78 -13.07
C GLU A 125 -12.15 9.20 -12.32
N ARG A 126 -12.98 8.24 -11.92
CA ARG A 126 -14.22 8.50 -11.14
C ARG A 126 -13.98 9.15 -9.79
N ILE A 127 -12.77 9.08 -9.22
CA ILE A 127 -12.43 9.79 -7.97
C ILE A 127 -11.94 11.22 -8.20
N LEU A 128 -11.55 11.58 -9.44
CA LEU A 128 -11.02 12.91 -9.77
C LEU A 128 -11.96 14.06 -9.41
N PRO A 129 -13.30 13.98 -9.58
CA PRO A 129 -14.18 15.06 -9.15
C PRO A 129 -14.03 15.41 -7.67
N MET A 130 -13.75 14.41 -6.81
CA MET A 130 -13.53 14.63 -5.39
C MET A 130 -12.16 15.27 -5.14
N LEU A 131 -11.10 14.71 -5.73
CA LEU A 131 -9.75 15.25 -5.57
C LEU A 131 -9.65 16.69 -6.11
N SER A 132 -10.26 16.95 -7.26
CA SER A 132 -10.22 18.25 -7.92
C SER A 132 -10.99 19.33 -7.15
N GLU A 133 -12.14 19.00 -6.55
CA GLU A 133 -12.93 19.94 -5.74
C GLU A 133 -12.17 20.46 -4.52
N TYR A 134 -11.38 19.60 -3.86
CA TYR A 134 -10.71 19.93 -2.59
C TYR A 134 -9.20 20.23 -2.73
N GLN A 135 -8.65 20.27 -3.95
CA GLN A 135 -7.21 20.47 -4.20
C GLN A 135 -6.64 21.83 -3.73
N HIS A 136 -7.50 22.76 -3.31
CA HIS A 136 -7.12 24.06 -2.73
C HIS A 136 -7.24 24.07 -1.20
N ASP A 137 -7.90 23.08 -0.63
CA ASP A 137 -8.16 22.95 0.81
C ASP A 137 -7.15 22.00 1.48
N VAL A 138 -6.48 21.14 0.70
CA VAL A 138 -5.50 20.17 1.18
C VAL A 138 -4.27 20.12 0.28
N ASP A 139 -3.18 19.54 0.79
CA ASP A 139 -1.97 19.26 0.02
C ASP A 139 -1.91 17.79 -0.41
N TYR A 140 -1.71 17.53 -1.71
CA TYR A 140 -1.52 16.18 -2.24
C TYR A 140 -0.04 15.81 -2.35
N VAL A 141 0.28 14.56 -2.03
CA VAL A 141 1.58 13.94 -2.27
C VAL A 141 1.38 12.76 -3.21
N ALA A 142 2.07 12.77 -4.35
CA ALA A 142 2.10 11.65 -5.28
C ALA A 142 3.17 10.64 -4.85
N ILE A 143 2.94 9.36 -5.09
CA ILE A 143 3.91 8.29 -4.78
C ILE A 143 4.93 8.05 -5.91
N SER A 144 4.68 8.63 -7.09
CA SER A 144 5.63 8.66 -8.21
C SER A 144 5.26 9.80 -9.17
N GLU A 145 6.16 10.11 -10.11
CA GLU A 145 5.85 11.07 -11.18
C GLU A 145 4.79 10.53 -12.16
N THR A 146 4.75 9.21 -12.37
CA THR A 146 3.78 8.57 -13.26
C THR A 146 2.37 8.52 -12.67
N ASP A 147 2.23 8.54 -11.35
CA ASP A 147 0.93 8.56 -10.68
C ASP A 147 0.26 9.95 -10.67
N ARG A 148 0.95 10.99 -11.15
CA ARG A 148 0.41 12.35 -11.13
C ARG A 148 -0.66 12.55 -12.20
N SER A 149 -1.88 12.89 -11.78
CA SER A 149 -2.85 13.51 -12.69
C SER A 149 -2.46 14.95 -13.04
N PRO A 150 -2.50 15.35 -14.33
CA PRO A 150 -2.30 16.74 -14.73
C PRO A 150 -3.42 17.69 -14.25
N GLU A 151 -4.56 17.16 -13.82
CA GLU A 151 -5.70 17.94 -13.32
C GLU A 151 -5.57 18.35 -11.85
N LEU A 152 -4.57 17.80 -11.14
CA LEU A 152 -4.38 17.97 -9.71
C LEU A 152 -3.07 18.69 -9.41
N ARG A 153 -3.09 19.48 -8.33
CA ARG A 153 -1.86 20.05 -7.75
C ARG A 153 -1.33 19.16 -6.64
N TYR A 154 -0.02 18.95 -6.67
CA TYR A 154 0.68 18.21 -5.63
C TYR A 154 1.78 19.08 -5.03
N ALA A 155 1.91 19.02 -3.71
CA ALA A 155 2.98 19.68 -2.98
C ALA A 155 4.33 18.97 -3.19
N ALA A 156 4.31 17.64 -3.35
CA ALA A 156 5.52 16.85 -3.55
C ALA A 156 5.23 15.51 -4.26
N THR A 157 6.30 14.90 -4.75
CA THR A 157 6.34 13.47 -5.10
C THR A 157 7.27 12.78 -4.12
N ILE A 158 6.74 11.84 -3.33
CA ILE A 158 7.50 11.10 -2.30
C ILE A 158 7.29 9.60 -2.53
N PRO A 159 8.30 8.91 -3.11
CA PRO A 159 8.30 7.46 -3.25
C PRO A 159 8.03 6.72 -1.95
N HIS A 160 7.32 5.59 -2.04
CA HIS A 160 7.20 4.69 -0.90
C HIS A 160 8.57 4.18 -0.44
N GLY A 161 8.77 4.20 0.88
CA GLY A 161 9.92 3.61 1.52
C GLY A 161 9.67 2.15 1.93
N ILE A 162 10.76 1.40 2.11
CA ILE A 162 10.76 0.09 2.75
C ILE A 162 11.71 0.11 3.95
N ASP A 163 11.45 -0.74 4.94
CA ASP A 163 12.46 -1.07 5.95
C ASP A 163 13.54 -1.95 5.32
N VAL A 164 14.65 -1.34 4.92
CA VAL A 164 15.79 -2.04 4.31
C VAL A 164 16.33 -3.13 5.24
N GLY A 165 16.25 -2.96 6.56
CA GLY A 165 16.69 -3.96 7.54
C GLY A 165 15.86 -5.25 7.50
N ALA A 166 14.61 -5.17 7.04
CA ALA A 166 13.74 -6.33 6.86
C ALA A 166 14.08 -7.17 5.62
N PHE A 167 14.93 -6.67 4.70
CA PHE A 167 15.32 -7.37 3.47
C PHE A 167 16.82 -7.67 3.49
N PRO A 168 17.24 -8.80 4.09
CA PRO A 168 18.65 -9.16 4.15
C PRO A 168 19.21 -9.42 2.74
N PHE A 169 20.43 -8.94 2.50
CA PHE A 169 21.11 -9.13 1.22
C PHE A 169 21.48 -10.60 0.96
N GLY A 170 21.05 -11.15 -0.17
CA GLY A 170 21.39 -12.48 -0.64
C GLY A 170 22.60 -12.47 -1.58
N ALA A 171 23.77 -12.88 -1.10
CA ALA A 171 25.02 -12.86 -1.89
C ALA A 171 25.13 -13.99 -2.94
N HIS A 172 24.27 -15.01 -2.85
CA HIS A 172 24.36 -16.22 -3.67
C HIS A 172 22.98 -16.59 -4.24
N PRO A 173 22.51 -15.88 -5.28
CA PRO A 173 21.22 -16.18 -5.87
C PRO A 173 21.23 -17.55 -6.56
N LYS A 174 20.08 -18.24 -6.48
CA LYS A 174 19.78 -19.41 -7.30
C LYS A 174 19.63 -18.96 -8.75
N ARG A 175 19.98 -19.81 -9.72
CA ARG A 175 19.70 -19.58 -11.14
C ARG A 175 18.20 -19.80 -11.41
N GLU A 176 17.38 -18.90 -10.91
CA GLU A 176 15.91 -18.91 -10.95
C GLU A 176 15.40 -17.46 -11.04
N LEU A 177 14.40 -17.25 -11.88
CA LEU A 177 13.64 -16.01 -11.98
C LEU A 177 12.46 -16.04 -11.00
N LEU A 178 12.08 -14.88 -10.50
CA LEU A 178 10.91 -14.71 -9.65
C LEU A 178 9.89 -13.81 -10.33
N PHE A 179 8.64 -14.22 -10.34
CA PHE A 179 7.49 -13.35 -10.52
C PHE A 179 6.80 -13.20 -9.16
N PHE A 180 6.66 -11.97 -8.67
CA PHE A 180 6.01 -11.70 -7.39
C PHE A 180 4.95 -10.63 -7.58
N GLY A 181 3.67 -11.01 -7.56
CA GLY A 181 2.55 -10.09 -7.75
C GLY A 181 1.22 -10.79 -7.95
N ARG A 182 0.14 -10.02 -8.04
CA ARG A 182 -1.20 -10.55 -8.36
C ARG A 182 -1.16 -11.26 -9.72
N ILE A 183 -1.81 -12.43 -9.83
CA ILE A 183 -1.93 -13.14 -11.10
C ILE A 183 -3.09 -12.54 -11.89
N HIS A 184 -2.75 -11.73 -12.89
CA HIS A 184 -3.66 -10.94 -13.70
C HIS A 184 -2.97 -10.59 -15.03
N PRO A 185 -3.72 -10.43 -16.15
CA PRO A 185 -3.14 -9.98 -17.43
C PRO A 185 -2.24 -8.76 -17.30
N ASP A 186 -2.73 -7.70 -16.66
CA ASP A 186 -2.01 -6.43 -16.45
C ASP A 186 -0.71 -6.57 -15.67
N LYS A 187 -0.53 -7.66 -14.91
CA LYS A 187 0.68 -7.91 -14.14
C LYS A 187 1.72 -8.73 -14.92
N GLY A 188 1.36 -9.30 -16.07
CA GLY A 188 2.31 -9.90 -17.01
C GLY A 188 2.80 -11.31 -16.63
N THR A 189 2.07 -12.08 -15.83
CA THR A 189 2.50 -13.42 -15.38
C THR A 189 2.79 -14.37 -16.56
N ALA A 190 1.94 -14.41 -17.58
CA ALA A 190 2.16 -15.22 -18.79
C ALA A 190 3.38 -14.73 -19.60
N VAL A 191 3.66 -13.42 -19.59
CA VAL A 191 4.86 -12.85 -20.21
C VAL A 191 6.11 -13.34 -19.47
N ALA A 192 6.09 -13.36 -18.14
CA ALA A 192 7.17 -13.89 -17.31
C ALA A 192 7.47 -15.36 -17.63
N ILE A 193 6.44 -16.19 -17.83
CA ILE A 193 6.59 -17.58 -18.26
C ILE A 193 7.29 -17.68 -19.62
N ARG A 194 6.90 -16.84 -20.60
CA ARG A 194 7.55 -16.81 -21.92
C ARG A 194 9.02 -16.41 -21.82
N VAL A 195 9.35 -15.41 -21.01
CA VAL A 195 10.73 -14.97 -20.75
C VAL A 195 11.55 -16.11 -20.16
N ALA A 196 11.04 -16.78 -19.14
CA ALA A 196 11.71 -17.89 -18.48
C ALA A 196 12.00 -19.06 -19.44
N LYS A 197 11.00 -19.44 -20.24
CA LYS A 197 11.15 -20.50 -21.26
C LYS A 197 12.17 -20.11 -22.34
N ALA A 198 12.11 -18.89 -22.86
CA ALA A 198 13.03 -18.40 -23.87
C ALA A 198 14.48 -18.33 -23.35
N ALA A 199 14.66 -17.97 -22.08
CA ALA A 199 15.97 -17.89 -21.44
C ALA A 199 16.50 -19.26 -20.96
N GLY A 200 15.66 -20.29 -20.91
CA GLY A 200 16.03 -21.60 -20.33
C GLY A 200 16.38 -21.50 -18.84
N ILE A 201 15.68 -20.64 -18.09
CA ILE A 201 15.88 -20.42 -16.65
C ILE A 201 14.57 -20.72 -15.93
N PRO A 202 14.58 -21.51 -14.83
CA PRO A 202 13.39 -21.76 -14.03
C PRO A 202 12.70 -20.49 -13.53
N LEU A 203 11.38 -20.52 -13.43
CA LEU A 203 10.54 -19.44 -12.90
C LEU A 203 9.77 -19.91 -11.68
N ARG A 204 9.89 -19.14 -10.61
CA ARG A 204 9.03 -19.21 -9.43
C ARG A 204 7.99 -18.10 -9.49
N ILE A 205 6.71 -18.45 -9.35
CA ILE A 205 5.58 -17.53 -9.37
C ILE A 205 4.99 -17.49 -7.96
N ALA A 206 4.89 -16.29 -7.38
CA ALA A 206 4.33 -16.04 -6.06
C ALA A 206 3.28 -14.93 -6.12
N GLY A 207 2.10 -15.19 -5.57
CA GLY A 207 1.01 -14.22 -5.46
C GLY A 207 -0.39 -14.82 -5.49
N ILE A 208 -1.38 -13.97 -5.19
CA ILE A 208 -2.81 -14.32 -5.22
C ILE A 208 -3.34 -14.37 -6.65
N VAL A 209 -4.20 -15.34 -6.95
CA VAL A 209 -4.96 -15.35 -8.20
C VAL A 209 -6.04 -14.28 -8.12
N GLN A 210 -5.93 -13.25 -8.96
CA GLN A 210 -6.93 -12.19 -9.04
C GLN A 210 -7.91 -12.43 -10.19
N ASP A 211 -7.41 -12.93 -11.33
CA ASP A 211 -8.23 -13.38 -12.45
C ASP A 211 -8.12 -14.90 -12.60
N GLN A 212 -9.20 -15.60 -12.21
CA GLN A 212 -9.25 -17.06 -12.26
C GLN A 212 -9.21 -17.59 -13.69
N ARG A 213 -9.85 -16.90 -14.65
CA ARG A 213 -9.87 -17.35 -16.05
C ARG A 213 -8.47 -17.25 -16.64
N TYR A 214 -7.81 -16.11 -16.46
CA TYR A 214 -6.44 -15.91 -16.89
C TYR A 214 -5.48 -16.94 -16.28
N PHE A 215 -5.63 -17.24 -15.00
CA PHE A 215 -4.80 -18.26 -14.36
C PHE A 215 -4.99 -19.64 -15.01
N GLU A 216 -6.24 -20.07 -15.22
CA GLU A 216 -6.53 -21.39 -15.79
C GLU A 216 -6.12 -21.51 -17.27
N GLU A 217 -6.25 -20.44 -18.06
CA GLU A 217 -5.99 -20.45 -19.50
C GLU A 217 -4.52 -20.18 -19.86
N GLU A 218 -3.87 -19.22 -19.18
CA GLU A 218 -2.55 -18.68 -19.59
C GLU A 218 -1.39 -19.07 -18.66
N VAL A 219 -1.68 -19.46 -17.41
CA VAL A 219 -0.66 -19.72 -16.38
C VAL A 219 -0.58 -21.19 -16.03
N ARG A 220 -1.69 -21.80 -15.59
CA ARG A 220 -1.76 -23.20 -15.12
C ARG A 220 -1.20 -24.20 -16.14
N PRO A 221 -1.46 -24.11 -17.46
CA PRO A 221 -0.97 -25.10 -18.43
C PRO A 221 0.55 -25.15 -18.55
N HIS A 222 1.25 -24.18 -17.97
CA HIS A 222 2.70 -24.09 -18.01
C HIS A 222 3.38 -24.47 -16.71
N ILE A 223 2.63 -24.67 -15.62
CA ILE A 223 3.16 -25.08 -14.32
C ILE A 223 3.47 -26.59 -14.37
N ASP A 224 4.75 -26.92 -14.43
CA ASP A 224 5.27 -28.29 -14.50
C ASP A 224 5.93 -28.74 -13.18
N GLY A 225 6.07 -27.83 -12.21
CA GLY A 225 6.71 -28.09 -10.93
C GLY A 225 8.25 -28.11 -11.00
N VAL A 226 8.85 -27.92 -12.18
CA VAL A 226 10.30 -28.00 -12.41
C VAL A 226 10.82 -26.71 -13.05
N THR A 227 10.35 -26.38 -14.24
CA THR A 227 10.72 -25.18 -14.99
C THR A 227 9.86 -23.99 -14.58
N VAL A 228 8.58 -24.21 -14.28
CA VAL A 228 7.66 -23.18 -13.80
C VAL A 228 6.95 -23.72 -12.56
N ARG A 229 7.12 -23.01 -11.46
CA ARG A 229 6.54 -23.34 -10.15
C ARG A 229 5.62 -22.22 -9.69
N TYR A 230 4.52 -22.59 -9.06
CA TYR A 230 3.59 -21.65 -8.45
C TYR A 230 3.44 -21.97 -6.97
N ASP A 231 3.80 -21.01 -6.13
CA ASP A 231 3.86 -21.18 -4.67
C ASP A 231 2.63 -20.60 -3.96
N GLY A 232 1.69 -20.01 -4.70
CA GLY A 232 0.61 -19.25 -4.09
C GLY A 232 1.09 -17.93 -3.48
N PRO A 233 0.28 -17.31 -2.60
CA PRO A 233 0.69 -16.12 -1.87
C PRO A 233 1.80 -16.43 -0.86
N LEU A 234 2.90 -15.67 -0.92
CA LEU A 234 4.00 -15.77 0.04
C LEU A 234 3.95 -14.60 1.04
N GLY A 235 4.18 -14.92 2.32
CA GLY A 235 4.29 -13.95 3.41
C GLY A 235 5.51 -14.20 4.28
N GLY A 236 5.80 -13.28 5.20
CA GLY A 236 6.83 -13.45 6.23
C GLY A 236 8.19 -13.89 5.67
N LYS A 237 8.76 -14.97 6.24
CA LYS A 237 10.09 -15.48 5.89
C LYS A 237 10.17 -16.01 4.46
N ASP A 238 9.10 -16.64 3.96
CA ASP A 238 9.10 -17.22 2.61
C ASP A 238 9.14 -16.14 1.53
N ARG A 239 8.48 -14.99 1.79
CA ARG A 239 8.60 -13.81 0.93
C ARG A 239 10.05 -13.30 0.88
N LEU A 240 10.72 -13.20 2.03
CA LEU A 240 12.09 -12.72 2.10
C LEU A 240 13.08 -13.70 1.44
N GLU A 241 12.88 -15.00 1.62
CA GLU A 241 13.69 -16.03 0.97
C GLU A 241 13.51 -16.01 -0.55
N ALA A 242 12.26 -15.87 -1.04
CA ALA A 242 11.99 -15.78 -2.46
C ALA A 242 12.69 -14.58 -3.09
N LEU A 243 12.51 -13.39 -2.49
CA LEU A 243 13.13 -12.15 -2.99
C LEU A 243 14.66 -12.19 -2.89
N GLY A 244 15.22 -12.71 -1.80
CA GLY A 244 16.66 -12.74 -1.56
C GLY A 244 17.41 -13.83 -2.31
N SER A 245 16.74 -14.90 -2.75
CA SER A 245 17.37 -16.03 -3.44
C SER A 245 17.19 -16.00 -4.96
N ALA A 246 16.27 -15.21 -5.50
CA ALA A 246 16.07 -15.08 -6.94
C ALA A 246 17.23 -14.35 -7.61
N MET A 247 17.61 -14.78 -8.81
CA MET A 247 18.61 -14.09 -9.63
C MET A 247 18.07 -12.79 -10.22
N ALA A 248 16.78 -12.75 -10.53
CA ALA A 248 16.09 -11.54 -10.97
C ALA A 248 14.60 -11.62 -10.65
N LEU A 249 14.01 -10.48 -10.28
CA LEU A 249 12.57 -10.28 -10.20
C LEU A 249 12.07 -9.77 -11.57
N LEU A 250 11.07 -10.45 -12.13
CA LEU A 250 10.42 -10.05 -13.37
C LEU A 250 9.23 -9.13 -13.05
N HIS A 251 9.41 -7.85 -13.31
CA HIS A 251 8.39 -6.82 -13.18
C HIS A 251 7.92 -6.39 -14.58
N LEU A 252 6.93 -7.11 -15.12
CA LEU A 252 6.50 -7.02 -16.52
C LEU A 252 5.07 -6.47 -16.64
N ILE A 253 4.81 -5.40 -15.90
CA ILE A 253 3.50 -4.79 -15.77
C ILE A 253 3.11 -4.11 -17.09
N ASP A 254 1.87 -4.34 -17.52
CA ASP A 254 1.31 -3.91 -18.81
C ASP A 254 0.33 -2.72 -18.64
N PHE A 255 0.60 -1.86 -17.66
CA PHE A 255 -0.05 -0.57 -17.46
C PHE A 255 0.90 0.40 -16.73
N GLU A 256 0.48 1.66 -16.62
CA GLU A 256 1.21 2.68 -15.85
C GLU A 256 1.10 2.38 -14.34
N GLU A 257 1.98 1.50 -13.84
CA GLU A 257 2.02 1.16 -12.41
C GLU A 257 2.32 2.42 -11.57
N PRO A 258 1.52 2.69 -10.52
CA PRO A 258 1.73 3.86 -9.66
C PRO A 258 3.09 3.86 -8.96
N PHE A 259 3.66 2.69 -8.64
CA PHE A 259 4.98 2.60 -8.00
C PHE A 259 5.65 1.23 -8.21
N GLY A 260 5.12 0.17 -7.56
CA GLY A 260 5.69 -1.18 -7.55
C GLY A 260 5.06 -2.08 -6.50
#